data_AF-E9MWD9-F1
#
_entry.id   AF-E9MWD9-F1
#
_cell.length_a   1.000
_cell.length_b   1.000
_cell.length_c   1.000
_cell.angle_alpha   90.00
_cell.angle_beta   90.00
_cell.angle_gamma   90.00
#
_symmetry.space_group_name_H-M   'P 1'
#
loop_
_entity.id
_entity.type
_entity.pdbx_description
1 polymer ?
#
loop_
_entity_poly.entity_id
_entity_poly.type
_entity_poly.pdbx_seq_one_letter_code
_entity_poly.pdbx_strand_id
1 'polypeptide(L)'
;TSVHWHGLDVPERADGHPRLAVGEGGEYVYDFDATNRAGTYWYHPHPHMRTAAQVYRGLAGLLLVTDPEEEALGLPSGSGELTWVIQDRRFDPRNQLVYASARGDETMRGGRGRGMGRGMGGMAQMMETVNGWLGDHVLVNGRLHPTLDLVRRTYRVRLLNGSNARIYKLAWDDATPFTVIGGDGGLLERARLMRTLTLAPGQRADVVLDLSDRPAGTALRLRSLAYPGDAVGRVGMGDSSPLPQGALIEILTLKVSSATGPKVRIPDRLCTPPDRWRSDPAAPVRRVPLTFMHMEWLLGGRTFEMDSVARDETVAPGSTHVWEFRNEPNPMGMAMAHPIHVHGPQFRVLSRTGAAGNALAEGIVDTAATDTVLVLPGETVRVQLTFSRHPGLYLYHCHLLE
;
A
#
# COMPACT_ATOMS: atom_id res chain seq x y z
N THR A 1 9.65 -18.89 -2.22
CA THR A 1 8.97 -17.64 -2.55
C THR A 1 7.70 -17.97 -3.29
N SER A 2 6.59 -17.34 -2.95
CA SER A 2 5.42 -17.21 -3.82
C SER A 2 5.35 -15.75 -4.28
N VAL A 3 4.83 -15.47 -5.47
CA VAL A 3 4.61 -14.11 -5.99
C VAL A 3 3.12 -13.83 -6.00
N HIS A 4 2.71 -12.71 -5.40
CA HIS A 4 1.36 -12.19 -5.45
C HIS A 4 1.28 -11.02 -6.43
N TRP A 5 0.21 -10.97 -7.22
CA TRP A 5 -0.08 -9.89 -8.19
C TRP A 5 -1.10 -8.93 -7.58
N HIS A 6 -0.59 -8.03 -6.75
CA HIS A 6 -1.39 -7.14 -5.91
C HIS A 6 -2.38 -6.30 -6.73
N GLY A 7 -3.66 -6.54 -6.47
CA GLY A 7 -4.81 -5.86 -7.07
C GLY A 7 -5.39 -6.54 -8.31
N LEU A 8 -4.81 -7.64 -8.79
CA LEU A 8 -5.39 -8.41 -9.90
C LEU A 8 -6.46 -9.41 -9.42
N ASP A 9 -7.48 -9.60 -10.27
CA ASP A 9 -8.46 -10.68 -10.11
C ASP A 9 -7.97 -11.89 -10.92
N VAL A 10 -7.32 -12.84 -10.24
CA VAL A 10 -6.68 -14.00 -10.86
C VAL A 10 -7.15 -15.31 -10.21
N PRO A 11 -7.05 -16.46 -10.90
CA PRO A 11 -7.31 -17.76 -10.28
C PRO A 11 -6.40 -18.01 -9.06
N GLU A 12 -6.88 -18.75 -8.06
CA GLU A 12 -6.13 -19.09 -6.82
C GLU A 12 -4.68 -19.56 -7.08
N ARG A 13 -4.48 -20.41 -8.11
CA ARG A 13 -3.15 -20.91 -8.48
C ARG A 13 -2.17 -19.79 -8.86
N ALA A 14 -2.68 -18.67 -9.34
CA ALA A 14 -1.90 -17.52 -9.75
C ALA A 14 -1.86 -16.41 -8.68
N ASP A 15 -2.70 -16.46 -7.64
CA ASP A 15 -2.86 -15.38 -6.67
C ASP A 15 -1.64 -15.22 -5.73
N GLY A 16 -0.78 -16.22 -5.61
CA GLY A 16 0.43 -16.13 -4.78
C GLY A 16 0.27 -16.61 -3.35
N HIS A 17 -0.78 -17.40 -3.08
CA HIS A 17 -1.03 -18.00 -1.78
C HIS A 17 0.26 -18.65 -1.19
N PRO A 18 0.61 -18.41 0.09
CA PRO A 18 1.85 -18.89 0.72
C PRO A 18 2.13 -20.40 0.57
N ARG A 19 1.08 -21.24 0.56
CA ARG A 19 1.18 -22.69 0.32
C ARG A 19 1.84 -23.07 -1.01
N LEU A 20 1.86 -22.15 -1.97
CA LEU A 20 2.47 -22.33 -3.31
C LEU A 20 3.92 -21.84 -3.36
N ALA A 21 4.51 -21.46 -2.22
CA ALA A 21 5.89 -20.98 -2.20
C ALA A 21 6.88 -22.06 -2.62
N VAL A 22 7.75 -21.73 -3.58
CA VAL A 22 8.83 -22.63 -4.04
C VAL A 22 10.12 -22.43 -3.25
N GLY A 23 10.88 -23.52 -3.08
CA GLY A 23 12.23 -23.50 -2.50
C GLY A 23 13.28 -22.93 -3.45
N GLU A 24 14.53 -22.83 -2.98
CA GLU A 24 15.68 -22.51 -3.84
C GLU A 24 15.82 -23.54 -4.96
N GLY A 25 16.07 -23.07 -6.18
CA GLY A 25 16.14 -23.93 -7.38
C GLY A 25 14.79 -24.49 -7.85
N GLY A 26 13.69 -24.23 -7.14
CA GLY A 26 12.35 -24.60 -7.56
C GLY A 26 11.76 -23.62 -8.57
N GLU A 27 10.77 -24.08 -9.33
CA GLU A 27 10.07 -23.31 -10.35
C GLU A 27 8.56 -23.38 -10.12
N TYR A 28 7.88 -22.25 -10.35
CA TYR A 28 6.42 -22.18 -10.41
C TYR A 28 6.02 -21.26 -11.56
N VAL A 29 5.16 -21.74 -12.44
CA VAL A 29 4.68 -20.98 -13.60
C VAL A 29 3.34 -20.35 -13.25
N TYR A 30 3.28 -19.03 -13.31
CA TYR A 30 2.06 -18.26 -13.19
C TYR A 30 1.43 -18.08 -14.58
N ASP A 31 0.18 -18.50 -14.72
CA ASP A 31 -0.58 -18.39 -15.98
C ASP A 31 -2.01 -17.92 -15.69
N PHE A 32 -2.32 -16.73 -16.20
CA PHE A 32 -3.59 -16.04 -16.06
C PHE A 32 -3.72 -14.91 -17.09
N ASP A 33 -4.97 -14.51 -17.37
CA ASP A 33 -5.28 -13.31 -18.16
C ASP A 33 -5.45 -12.11 -17.22
N ALA A 34 -4.77 -11.01 -17.52
CA ALA A 34 -5.00 -9.75 -16.82
C ALA A 34 -6.32 -9.11 -17.34
N THR A 35 -7.42 -9.36 -16.63
CA THR A 35 -8.77 -8.86 -17.00
C THR A 35 -9.19 -7.59 -16.25
N ASN A 36 -8.32 -7.11 -15.37
CA ASN A 36 -8.51 -5.87 -14.64
C ASN A 36 -8.54 -4.66 -15.58
N ARG A 37 -9.18 -3.58 -15.14
CA ARG A 37 -9.18 -2.30 -15.85
C ARG A 37 -7.78 -1.71 -15.89
N ALA A 38 -7.57 -0.75 -16.79
CA ALA A 38 -6.32 0.01 -16.80
C ALA A 38 -6.00 0.63 -15.42
N GLY A 39 -4.74 0.49 -15.00
CA GLY A 39 -4.36 0.81 -13.64
C GLY A 39 -2.91 0.48 -13.30
N THR A 40 -2.53 0.88 -12.09
CA THR A 40 -1.21 0.64 -11.52
C THR A 40 -1.31 -0.53 -10.53
N TYR A 41 -0.88 -1.70 -10.99
CA TYR A 41 -0.73 -2.91 -10.19
C TYR A 41 0.74 -3.13 -9.88
N TRP A 42 1.02 -4.12 -9.06
CA TRP A 42 2.38 -4.49 -8.71
C TRP A 42 2.44 -5.94 -8.27
N TYR A 43 3.64 -6.51 -8.27
CA TYR A 43 3.86 -7.85 -7.77
C TYR A 43 4.92 -7.83 -6.68
N HIS A 44 4.76 -8.70 -5.70
CA HIS A 44 5.70 -8.86 -4.60
C HIS A 44 5.63 -10.28 -4.02
N PRO A 45 6.68 -10.74 -3.29
CA PRO A 45 6.64 -11.99 -2.58
C PRO A 45 5.52 -12.05 -1.55
N HIS A 46 4.89 -13.21 -1.42
CA HIS A 46 3.90 -13.49 -0.38
C HIS A 46 4.13 -14.81 0.40
N PRO A 47 5.37 -15.23 0.72
CA PRO A 47 5.58 -16.42 1.54
C PRO A 47 5.30 -16.15 3.02
N HIS A 48 4.59 -17.07 3.66
CA HIS A 48 4.26 -17.00 5.09
C HIS A 48 5.52 -16.78 5.94
N MET A 49 5.44 -15.81 6.86
CA MET A 49 6.52 -15.37 7.77
C MET A 49 7.80 -14.84 7.08
N ARG A 50 7.81 -14.66 5.76
CA ARG A 50 8.99 -14.22 5.00
C ARG A 50 8.71 -13.09 4.02
N THR A 51 7.44 -12.71 3.81
CA THR A 51 7.01 -11.59 2.96
C THR A 51 7.81 -10.33 3.25
N ALA A 52 7.78 -9.84 4.49
CA ALA A 52 8.40 -8.59 4.88
C ALA A 52 9.90 -8.54 4.57
N ALA A 53 10.65 -9.59 4.91
CA ALA A 53 12.07 -9.68 4.65
C ALA A 53 12.40 -9.73 3.15
N GLN A 54 11.60 -10.44 2.35
CA GLN A 54 11.83 -10.55 0.91
C GLN A 54 11.50 -9.25 0.17
N VAL A 55 10.39 -8.59 0.52
CA VAL A 55 10.03 -7.26 0.00
C VAL A 55 11.10 -6.24 0.37
N TYR A 56 11.55 -6.25 1.63
CA TYR A 56 12.59 -5.34 2.10
C TYR A 56 13.89 -5.48 1.32
N ARG A 57 14.28 -6.71 0.98
CA ARG A 57 15.47 -7.01 0.17
C ARG A 57 15.32 -6.70 -1.33
N GLY A 58 14.18 -6.15 -1.76
CA GLY A 58 14.00 -5.53 -3.07
C GLY A 58 13.17 -6.34 -4.07
N LEU A 59 12.59 -7.47 -3.66
CA LEU A 59 11.67 -8.22 -4.54
C LEU A 59 10.31 -7.51 -4.59
N ALA A 60 10.14 -6.59 -5.54
CA ALA A 60 8.85 -6.00 -5.91
C ALA A 60 8.98 -5.33 -7.29
N GLY A 61 7.90 -5.24 -8.05
CA GLY A 61 7.87 -4.52 -9.32
C GLY A 61 6.48 -4.06 -9.70
N LEU A 62 6.40 -2.98 -10.48
CA LEU A 62 5.11 -2.51 -11.02
C LEU A 62 4.65 -3.41 -12.16
N LEU A 63 3.33 -3.52 -12.29
CA LEU A 63 2.62 -4.09 -13.42
C LEU A 63 1.58 -3.06 -13.88
N LEU A 64 1.79 -2.48 -15.05
CA LEU A 64 0.86 -1.50 -15.61
C LEU A 64 -0.08 -2.22 -16.57
N VAL A 65 -1.38 -2.14 -16.30
CA VAL A 65 -2.43 -2.61 -17.20
C VAL A 65 -2.97 -1.40 -17.94
N THR A 66 -3.16 -1.53 -19.25
CA THR A 66 -3.70 -0.50 -20.14
C THR A 66 -4.93 -1.05 -20.83
N ASP A 67 -5.85 -0.17 -21.22
CA ASP A 67 -7.04 -0.54 -21.99
C ASP A 67 -7.45 0.58 -22.96
N PRO A 68 -8.29 0.28 -23.97
CA PRO A 68 -8.73 1.30 -24.92
C PRO A 68 -9.57 2.44 -24.31
N GLU A 69 -10.23 2.24 -23.15
CA GLU A 69 -10.99 3.30 -22.47
C GLU A 69 -10.02 4.38 -21.94
N GLU A 70 -8.94 3.95 -21.29
CA GLU A 70 -7.87 4.82 -20.79
C GLU A 70 -7.11 5.51 -21.93
N GLU A 71 -6.72 4.76 -22.96
CA GLU A 71 -5.96 5.30 -24.10
C GLU A 71 -6.71 6.44 -24.80
N ALA A 72 -8.05 6.30 -24.93
CA ALA A 72 -8.91 7.31 -25.56
C ALA A 72 -8.93 8.65 -24.80
N LEU A 73 -8.51 8.70 -23.53
CA LEU A 73 -8.46 9.93 -22.74
C LEU A 73 -7.30 10.85 -23.13
N GLY A 74 -6.30 10.34 -23.87
CA GLY A 74 -5.12 11.11 -24.25
C GLY A 74 -4.29 11.60 -23.05
N LEU A 75 -4.29 10.85 -21.94
CA LEU A 75 -3.46 11.15 -20.77
C LEU A 75 -1.96 11.10 -21.15
N PRO A 76 -1.08 11.81 -20.41
CA PRO A 76 0.36 11.74 -20.66
C PRO A 76 0.87 10.30 -20.66
N SER A 77 1.58 9.91 -21.72
CA SER A 77 2.13 8.57 -21.94
C SER A 77 3.61 8.64 -22.35
N GLY A 78 4.27 7.47 -22.42
CA GLY A 78 5.67 7.35 -22.79
C GLY A 78 6.56 8.17 -21.85
N SER A 79 7.36 9.11 -22.39
CA SER A 79 8.21 9.97 -21.57
C SER A 79 7.44 10.97 -20.66
N GLY A 80 6.12 11.09 -20.85
CA GLY A 80 5.23 11.89 -20.00
C GLY A 80 4.64 11.09 -18.83
N GLU A 81 4.87 9.78 -18.77
CA GLU A 81 4.40 8.91 -17.70
C GLU A 81 5.57 8.54 -16.79
N LEU A 82 5.46 8.88 -15.51
CA LEU A 82 6.47 8.66 -14.49
C LEU A 82 5.95 7.63 -13.49
N THR A 83 6.82 6.76 -13.00
CA THR A 83 6.50 5.80 -11.94
C THR A 83 7.36 6.09 -10.73
N TRP A 84 6.76 6.25 -9.55
CA TRP A 84 7.47 6.49 -8.29
C TRP A 84 7.07 5.44 -7.26
N VAL A 85 7.94 4.45 -7.08
CA VAL A 85 7.85 3.47 -5.99
C VAL A 85 8.61 4.03 -4.79
N ILE A 86 7.89 4.41 -3.75
CA ILE A 86 8.43 4.99 -2.52
C ILE A 86 8.67 3.86 -1.53
N GLN A 87 9.88 3.76 -1.00
CA GLN A 87 10.29 2.69 -0.07
C GLN A 87 11.20 3.25 1.01
N ASP A 88 11.06 2.84 2.26
CA ASP A 88 12.03 3.15 3.31
C ASP A 88 12.95 1.96 3.63
N ARG A 89 14.24 2.24 3.85
CA ARG A 89 15.28 1.24 4.12
C ARG A 89 16.25 1.74 5.20
N ARG A 90 17.01 0.81 5.78
CA ARG A 90 18.15 1.02 6.67
C ARG A 90 19.39 0.40 6.05
N PHE A 91 20.51 1.06 6.24
CA PHE A 91 21.80 0.61 5.74
C PHE A 91 22.81 0.53 6.89
N ASP A 92 23.63 -0.52 6.91
CA ASP A 92 24.79 -0.57 7.79
C ASP A 92 25.92 0.36 7.26
N PRO A 93 27.00 0.61 8.02
CA PRO A 93 28.12 1.42 7.55
C PRO A 93 28.86 0.88 6.31
N ARG A 94 28.54 -0.33 5.84
CA ARG A 94 29.06 -0.95 4.61
C ARG A 94 28.04 -0.90 3.47
N ASN A 95 27.01 -0.07 3.60
CA ASN A 95 25.90 0.09 2.65
C ASN A 95 25.11 -1.20 2.40
N GLN A 96 25.03 -2.11 3.38
CA GLN A 96 24.18 -3.31 3.30
C GLN A 96 22.81 -3.05 3.91
N LEU A 97 21.75 -3.61 3.31
CA LEU A 97 20.40 -3.51 3.86
C LEU A 97 20.31 -4.16 5.24
N VAL A 98 19.70 -3.47 6.19
CA VAL A 98 19.46 -3.96 7.55
C VAL A 98 17.97 -4.21 7.75
N TYR A 99 17.60 -5.47 7.95
CA TYR A 99 16.24 -5.88 8.29
C TYR A 99 16.27 -6.79 9.51
N ALA A 100 15.48 -6.49 10.54
CA ALA A 100 15.30 -7.39 11.67
C ALA A 100 14.36 -8.52 11.28
N SER A 101 14.87 -9.64 10.75
CA SER A 101 14.05 -10.84 10.79
C SER A 101 14.02 -11.38 12.22
N ALA A 102 12.84 -11.34 12.83
CA ALA A 102 12.46 -12.34 13.81
C ALA A 102 12.68 -13.72 13.15
N ARG A 103 13.56 -14.52 13.76
CA ARG A 103 14.31 -15.67 13.20
C ARG A 103 15.65 -15.25 12.60
N GLY A 104 16.70 -15.67 13.29
CA GLY A 104 18.08 -15.43 12.96
C GLY A 104 18.35 -15.67 11.48
N ASP A 105 19.02 -14.69 10.89
CA ASP A 105 19.75 -14.87 9.64
C ASP A 105 20.64 -16.12 9.81
N GLU A 106 20.31 -17.20 9.10
CA GLU A 106 21.05 -18.47 9.08
C GLU A 106 22.47 -18.32 8.47
N THR A 107 22.89 -17.08 8.16
CA THR A 107 24.22 -16.73 7.67
C THR A 107 25.26 -16.63 8.79
N MET A 108 24.87 -16.61 10.07
CA MET A 108 25.79 -16.79 11.20
C MET A 108 25.98 -18.28 11.50
N ARG A 109 26.68 -18.99 10.61
CA ARG A 109 27.18 -20.35 10.87
C ARG A 109 28.14 -20.34 12.07
N GLY A 110 27.63 -20.76 13.24
CA GLY A 110 28.48 -21.11 14.38
C GLY A 110 27.84 -20.95 15.74
N GLY A 111 26.79 -21.72 16.05
CA GLY A 111 26.31 -21.78 17.44
C GLY A 111 25.00 -22.51 17.61
N ARG A 112 25.06 -23.79 17.99
CA ARG A 112 23.92 -24.50 18.57
C ARG A 112 23.55 -23.81 19.88
N GLY A 113 22.34 -23.26 20.03
CA GLY A 113 21.94 -22.72 21.33
C GLY A 113 20.56 -22.08 21.38
N ARG A 114 19.63 -22.80 21.99
CA ARG A 114 18.42 -22.37 22.69
C ARG A 114 18.42 -20.91 23.19
N GLY A 115 17.28 -20.23 22.99
CA GLY A 115 16.83 -19.14 23.85
C GLY A 115 16.30 -17.94 23.08
N MET A 116 14.99 -17.66 23.21
CA MET A 116 14.53 -16.27 23.11
C MET A 116 15.40 -15.45 24.05
N GLY A 117 16.11 -14.45 23.51
CA GLY A 117 16.92 -13.56 24.32
C GLY A 117 16.05 -12.85 25.35
N ARG A 118 16.05 -13.35 26.59
CA ARG A 118 15.45 -12.71 27.77
C ARG A 118 16.29 -11.50 28.19
N GLY A 119 16.49 -10.55 27.28
CA GLY A 119 17.19 -9.30 27.51
C GLY A 119 16.41 -8.13 26.93
N MET A 120 16.60 -6.93 27.48
CA MET A 120 15.91 -5.69 27.04
C MET A 120 15.99 -5.45 25.52
N GLY A 121 17.08 -5.85 24.85
CA GLY A 121 17.23 -5.70 23.40
C GLY A 121 16.30 -6.58 22.56
N GLY A 122 15.96 -7.79 23.02
CA GLY A 122 15.02 -8.66 22.30
C GLY A 122 13.58 -8.18 22.35
N MET A 123 13.19 -7.57 23.48
CA MET A 123 11.88 -6.95 23.64
C MET A 123 11.74 -5.68 22.79
N ALA A 124 12.78 -4.86 22.71
CA ALA A 124 12.78 -3.66 21.86
C ALA A 124 12.60 -4.01 20.38
N GLN A 125 13.36 -4.99 19.88
CA GLN A 125 13.25 -5.46 18.49
C GLN A 125 11.89 -6.10 18.18
N MET A 126 11.33 -6.85 19.14
CA MET A 126 9.98 -7.39 19.03
C MET A 126 8.95 -6.26 18.92
N MET A 127 9.03 -5.24 19.77
CA MET A 127 8.11 -4.10 19.75
C MET A 127 8.24 -3.27 18.47
N GLU A 128 9.46 -3.12 17.95
CA GLU A 128 9.69 -2.49 16.65
C GLU A 128 9.00 -3.27 15.53
N THR A 129 9.14 -4.59 15.51
CA THR A 129 8.49 -5.45 14.51
C THR A 129 6.97 -5.34 14.61
N VAL A 130 6.40 -5.45 15.82
CA VAL A 130 4.94 -5.37 16.03
C VAL A 130 4.34 -4.01 15.65
N ASN A 131 5.12 -2.93 15.74
CA ASN A 131 4.74 -1.59 15.29
C ASN A 131 4.99 -1.34 13.79
N GLY A 132 5.59 -2.30 13.09
CA GLY A 132 6.05 -2.16 11.71
C GLY A 132 7.49 -1.64 11.62
N TRP A 133 8.26 -2.25 10.71
CA TRP A 133 9.68 -1.92 10.54
C TRP A 133 9.85 -0.65 9.70
N LEU A 134 10.35 0.42 10.34
CA LEU A 134 10.56 1.72 9.72
C LEU A 134 12.01 1.93 9.30
N GLY A 135 12.25 2.17 8.02
CA GLY A 135 13.53 2.61 7.50
C GLY A 135 13.86 4.06 7.89
N ASP A 136 15.15 4.39 7.94
CA ASP A 136 15.65 5.74 8.21
C ASP A 136 16.03 6.52 6.93
N HIS A 137 16.07 5.83 5.79
CA HIS A 137 16.30 6.39 4.48
C HIS A 137 15.10 6.15 3.58
N VAL A 138 14.53 7.20 2.98
CA VAL A 138 13.45 7.06 2.01
C VAL A 138 14.00 7.12 0.58
N LEU A 139 13.64 6.12 -0.20
CA LEU A 139 14.04 5.89 -1.57
C LEU A 139 12.85 6.10 -2.50
N VAL A 140 13.14 6.56 -3.72
CA VAL A 140 12.20 6.51 -4.85
C VAL A 140 12.87 5.74 -5.97
N ASN A 141 12.24 4.65 -6.42
CA ASN A 141 12.79 3.71 -7.40
C ASN A 141 14.23 3.26 -7.04
N GLY A 142 14.46 2.97 -5.76
CA GLY A 142 15.77 2.53 -5.24
C GLY A 142 16.84 3.62 -5.12
N ARG A 143 16.51 4.90 -5.37
CA ARG A 143 17.45 6.02 -5.21
C ARG A 143 17.12 6.86 -3.98
N LEU A 144 18.13 7.21 -3.21
CA LEU A 144 18.00 8.10 -2.06
C LEU A 144 17.79 9.55 -2.52
N HIS A 145 16.70 10.18 -2.07
CA HIS A 145 16.34 11.58 -2.33
C HIS A 145 16.65 12.07 -3.77
N PRO A 146 16.12 11.42 -4.83
CA PRO A 146 16.53 11.74 -6.18
C PRO A 146 16.11 13.15 -6.58
N THR A 147 16.96 13.79 -7.40
CA THR A 147 16.61 15.00 -8.14
C THR A 147 16.31 14.62 -9.59
N LEU A 148 15.15 15.01 -10.10
CA LEU A 148 14.71 14.75 -11.48
C LEU A 148 14.67 16.07 -12.26
N ASP A 149 15.42 16.15 -13.37
CA ASP A 149 15.33 17.25 -14.31
C ASP A 149 14.18 16.99 -15.30
N LEU A 150 13.11 17.78 -15.20
CA LEU A 150 11.89 17.63 -16.00
C LEU A 150 11.68 18.84 -16.92
N VAL A 151 11.13 18.60 -18.11
CA VAL A 151 10.73 19.67 -19.03
C VAL A 151 9.36 20.23 -18.64
N ARG A 152 9.06 21.45 -19.09
CA ARG A 152 7.79 22.15 -18.84
C ARG A 152 6.67 21.55 -19.68
N ARG A 153 5.93 20.61 -19.10
CA ARG A 153 4.81 19.87 -19.72
C ARG A 153 3.87 19.29 -18.66
N THR A 154 2.80 18.66 -19.09
CA THR A 154 1.97 17.82 -18.21
C THR A 154 2.53 16.40 -18.15
N TYR A 155 2.63 15.85 -16.94
CA TYR A 155 3.02 14.47 -16.66
C TYR A 155 1.89 13.71 -15.96
N ARG A 156 1.89 12.40 -16.14
CA ARG A 156 1.16 11.43 -15.32
C ARG A 156 2.16 10.78 -14.38
N VAL A 157 1.81 10.63 -13.10
CA VAL A 157 2.68 10.05 -12.09
C VAL A 157 1.94 8.93 -11.37
N ARG A 158 2.45 7.70 -11.51
CA ARG A 158 1.96 6.50 -10.83
C ARG A 158 2.77 6.27 -9.56
N LEU A 159 2.15 6.53 -8.42
CA LEU A 159 2.73 6.38 -7.09
C LEU A 159 2.40 4.99 -6.54
N LEU A 160 3.39 4.34 -5.92
CA LEU A 160 3.21 3.15 -5.08
C LEU A 160 3.92 3.39 -3.75
N ASN A 161 3.24 3.14 -2.64
CA ASN A 161 3.92 2.93 -1.37
C ASN A 161 4.35 1.45 -1.26
N GLY A 162 5.62 1.19 -1.54
CA GLY A 162 6.26 -0.12 -1.45
C GLY A 162 7.11 -0.29 -0.19
N SER A 163 6.87 0.54 0.83
CA SER A 163 7.46 0.39 2.17
C SER A 163 6.79 -0.75 2.94
N ASN A 164 7.50 -1.31 3.92
CA ASN A 164 6.94 -2.38 4.75
C ASN A 164 5.81 -1.88 5.66
N ALA A 165 6.00 -0.71 6.29
CA ALA A 165 5.06 -0.20 7.29
C ALA A 165 4.76 1.31 7.20
N ARG A 166 5.69 2.10 6.66
CA ARG A 166 5.58 3.56 6.69
C ARG A 166 4.39 4.08 5.87
N ILE A 167 3.48 4.78 6.54
CA ILE A 167 2.41 5.57 5.90
C ILE A 167 2.90 7.00 5.62
N TYR A 168 2.71 7.48 4.40
CA TYR A 168 3.12 8.83 3.97
C TYR A 168 1.94 9.79 3.91
N LYS A 169 2.17 11.06 4.28
CA LYS A 169 1.24 12.19 4.08
C LYS A 169 1.83 13.13 3.02
N LEU A 170 1.71 12.77 1.76
CA LEU A 170 2.38 13.42 0.65
C LEU A 170 1.83 14.84 0.39
N ALA A 171 2.71 15.79 0.09
CA ALA A 171 2.40 17.15 -0.33
C ALA A 171 3.56 17.76 -1.13
N TRP A 172 3.24 18.71 -2.01
CA TRP A 172 4.22 19.59 -2.61
C TRP A 172 4.66 20.68 -1.62
N ASP A 173 5.94 21.04 -1.61
CA ASP A 173 6.48 22.05 -0.69
C ASP A 173 5.95 23.47 -0.92
N ASP A 174 5.45 23.76 -2.12
CA ASP A 174 4.79 25.03 -2.48
C ASP A 174 3.26 25.01 -2.28
N ALA A 175 2.72 23.97 -1.65
CA ALA A 175 1.29 23.77 -1.40
C ALA A 175 0.40 23.66 -2.67
N THR A 176 0.99 23.42 -3.84
CA THR A 176 0.22 23.05 -5.04
C THR A 176 -0.61 21.79 -4.76
N PRO A 177 -1.91 21.76 -5.09
CA PRO A 177 -2.70 20.55 -4.93
C PRO A 177 -2.28 19.47 -5.94
N PHE A 178 -2.39 18.20 -5.55
CA PHE A 178 -2.40 17.08 -6.47
C PHE A 178 -3.71 17.06 -7.27
N THR A 179 -3.61 16.81 -8.57
CA THR A 179 -4.74 16.40 -9.39
C THR A 179 -4.77 14.87 -9.43
N VAL A 180 -5.49 14.25 -8.52
CA VAL A 180 -5.63 12.78 -8.43
C VAL A 180 -6.62 12.32 -9.48
N ILE A 181 -6.21 11.38 -10.33
CA ILE A 181 -7.02 10.81 -11.43
C ILE A 181 -7.33 9.33 -11.24
N GLY A 182 -6.66 8.64 -10.31
CA GLY A 182 -6.87 7.22 -10.05
C GLY A 182 -6.28 6.75 -8.71
N GLY A 183 -6.64 5.54 -8.32
CA GLY A 183 -6.12 4.84 -7.14
C GLY A 183 -5.76 3.39 -7.46
N ASP A 184 -5.81 2.53 -6.44
CA ASP A 184 -5.48 1.10 -6.56
C ASP A 184 -6.20 0.40 -7.74
N GLY A 185 -7.50 0.65 -7.88
CA GLY A 185 -8.35 -0.03 -8.85
C GLY A 185 -8.49 0.66 -10.21
N GLY A 186 -7.59 1.60 -10.53
CA GLY A 186 -7.60 2.35 -11.78
C GLY A 186 -8.19 3.76 -11.61
N LEU A 187 -8.71 4.31 -12.71
CA LEU A 187 -9.18 5.69 -12.77
C LEU A 187 -10.40 5.96 -11.88
N LEU A 188 -10.42 7.16 -11.31
CA LEU A 188 -11.60 7.78 -10.70
C LEU A 188 -12.62 8.13 -11.80
N GLU A 189 -13.90 8.32 -11.46
CA GLU A 189 -14.86 8.86 -12.45
C GLU A 189 -14.48 10.29 -12.86
N ARG A 190 -13.99 11.09 -11.90
CA ARG A 190 -13.56 12.48 -12.08
C ARG A 190 -12.28 12.76 -11.30
N ALA A 191 -11.44 13.64 -11.84
CA ALA A 191 -10.25 14.10 -11.14
C ALA A 191 -10.61 14.82 -9.83
N ARG A 192 -9.76 14.67 -8.82
CA ARG A 192 -9.92 15.33 -7.51
C ARG A 192 -8.69 16.17 -7.19
N LEU A 193 -8.91 17.41 -6.79
CA LEU A 193 -7.86 18.27 -6.25
C LEU A 193 -7.67 18.00 -4.76
N MET A 194 -6.46 17.63 -4.36
CA MET A 194 -6.14 17.28 -2.98
C MET A 194 -4.85 17.96 -2.55
N ARG A 195 -4.87 18.68 -1.42
CA ARG A 195 -3.66 19.34 -0.88
C ARG A 195 -2.65 18.34 -0.33
N THR A 196 -3.16 17.26 0.24
CA THR A 196 -2.38 16.17 0.80
C THR A 196 -2.89 14.85 0.26
N LEU A 197 -2.01 13.87 0.17
CA LEU A 197 -2.33 12.51 -0.26
C LEU A 197 -1.77 11.53 0.78
N THR A 198 -2.64 10.84 1.49
CA THR A 198 -2.28 9.78 2.42
C THR A 198 -2.09 8.49 1.64
N LEU A 199 -0.91 7.89 1.75
CA LEU A 199 -0.56 6.68 1.01
C LEU A 199 0.02 5.65 1.99
N ALA A 200 -0.76 4.62 2.32
CA ALA A 200 -0.35 3.52 3.18
C ALA A 200 0.31 2.38 2.38
N PRO A 201 1.07 1.48 3.03
CA PRO A 201 1.67 0.31 2.36
C PRO A 201 0.68 -0.45 1.46
N GLY A 202 1.11 -0.76 0.24
CA GLY A 202 0.32 -1.44 -0.78
C GLY A 202 -0.66 -0.55 -1.55
N GLN A 203 -0.90 0.68 -1.11
CA GLN A 203 -1.74 1.64 -1.84
C GLN A 203 -0.98 2.31 -2.99
N ARG A 204 -1.73 2.63 -4.03
CA ARG A 204 -1.30 3.35 -5.22
C ARG A 204 -2.15 4.61 -5.42
N ALA A 205 -1.55 5.59 -6.06
CA ALA A 205 -2.25 6.78 -6.52
C ALA A 205 -1.77 7.15 -7.93
N ASP A 206 -2.70 7.65 -8.74
CA ASP A 206 -2.41 8.14 -10.07
C ASP A 206 -2.69 9.64 -10.10
N VAL A 207 -1.67 10.44 -10.36
CA VAL A 207 -1.76 11.90 -10.26
C VAL A 207 -1.23 12.58 -11.51
N VAL A 208 -1.87 13.69 -11.86
CA VAL A 208 -1.40 14.59 -12.90
C VAL A 208 -0.52 15.66 -12.27
N LEU A 209 0.67 15.83 -12.85
CA LEU A 209 1.63 16.86 -12.50
C LEU A 209 1.77 17.84 -13.65
N ASP A 210 1.22 19.03 -13.50
CA ASP A 210 1.36 20.08 -14.52
C ASP A 210 2.54 21.00 -14.19
N LEU A 211 3.59 20.94 -15.02
CA LEU A 211 4.76 21.82 -14.96
C LEU A 211 4.79 22.83 -16.10
N SER A 212 3.79 22.87 -16.99
CA SER A 212 3.87 23.67 -18.23
C SER A 212 4.06 25.17 -17.94
N ASP A 213 3.37 25.64 -16.91
CA ASP A 213 3.31 27.06 -16.57
C ASP A 213 4.33 27.43 -15.48
N ARG A 214 5.11 26.45 -15.00
CA ARG A 214 6.17 26.71 -14.02
C ARG A 214 7.39 27.36 -14.69
N PRO A 215 8.01 28.39 -14.08
CA PRO A 215 9.23 28.98 -14.58
C PRO A 215 10.38 27.96 -14.71
N ALA A 216 11.25 28.17 -15.69
CA ALA A 216 12.50 27.43 -15.75
C ALA A 216 13.36 27.74 -14.52
N GLY A 217 14.04 26.73 -13.98
CA GLY A 217 14.80 26.82 -12.74
C GLY A 217 13.98 26.62 -11.47
N THR A 218 12.65 26.47 -11.55
CA THR A 218 11.84 26.11 -10.38
C THR A 218 12.31 24.77 -9.81
N ALA A 219 12.53 24.72 -8.49
CA ALA A 219 12.75 23.50 -7.73
C ALA A 219 11.49 23.20 -6.91
N LEU A 220 10.84 22.08 -7.18
CA LEU A 220 9.62 21.62 -6.51
C LEU A 220 9.92 20.33 -5.74
N ARG A 221 9.55 20.24 -4.46
CA ARG A 221 9.89 19.10 -3.62
C ARG A 221 8.64 18.35 -3.20
N LEU A 222 8.64 17.04 -3.40
CA LEU A 222 7.64 16.17 -2.81
C LEU A 222 8.07 15.84 -1.38
N ARG A 223 7.18 16.02 -0.41
CA ARG A 223 7.43 15.72 1.00
C ARG A 223 6.35 14.82 1.55
N SER A 224 6.70 14.01 2.56
CA SER A 224 5.72 13.54 3.53
C SER A 224 5.67 14.56 4.67
N LEU A 225 4.54 15.21 4.87
CA LEU A 225 4.33 16.19 5.93
C LEU A 225 4.38 15.52 7.31
N ALA A 226 4.78 16.31 8.30
CA ALA A 226 4.71 15.87 9.69
C ALA A 226 3.26 15.67 10.13
N TYR A 227 3.02 14.63 10.93
CA TYR A 227 1.77 14.40 11.63
C TYR A 227 2.05 13.75 12.98
N PRO A 228 1.14 13.89 13.97
CA PRO A 228 1.29 13.26 15.27
C PRO A 228 1.41 11.74 15.13
N GLY A 229 2.42 11.10 15.72
CA GLY A 229 2.64 9.65 15.57
C GLY A 229 1.47 8.78 16.06
N ASP A 230 0.69 9.27 17.03
CA ASP A 230 -0.54 8.64 17.50
C ASP A 230 -1.67 8.64 16.46
N ALA A 231 -1.57 9.45 15.39
CA ALA A 231 -2.50 9.40 14.26
C ALA A 231 -2.52 8.02 13.58
N VAL A 232 -1.43 7.25 13.67
CA VAL A 232 -1.40 5.86 13.19
C VAL A 232 -1.39 4.84 14.33
N GLY A 233 -1.46 5.28 15.59
CA GLY A 233 -1.36 4.41 16.74
C GLY A 233 0.04 3.80 16.96
N ARG A 234 0.22 3.07 18.07
CA ARG A 234 1.38 2.24 18.41
C ARG A 234 1.07 1.25 19.53
N VAL A 235 1.84 0.18 19.60
CA VAL A 235 1.94 -0.80 20.68
C VAL A 235 3.12 -0.45 21.57
N GLY A 236 2.86 -0.09 22.83
CA GLY A 236 3.90 0.18 23.83
C GLY A 236 4.58 1.56 23.71
N MET A 237 5.66 1.74 24.47
CA MET A 237 6.42 3.00 24.54
C MET A 237 7.73 2.89 23.73
N GLY A 238 7.97 3.88 22.86
CA GLY A 238 9.23 4.07 22.14
C GLY A 238 9.11 3.83 20.63
N ASP A 239 9.45 4.84 19.83
CA ASP A 239 9.72 4.66 18.41
C ASP A 239 11.23 4.35 18.30
N SER A 240 11.59 3.14 17.89
CA SER A 240 13.00 2.71 17.84
C SER A 240 13.69 3.14 16.55
N SER A 241 12.94 3.70 15.60
CA SER A 241 13.49 4.20 14.35
C SER A 241 14.12 5.58 14.53
N PRO A 242 15.34 5.83 13.99
CA PRO A 242 15.92 7.17 13.89
C PRO A 242 15.02 8.16 13.12
N LEU A 243 14.21 7.64 12.19
CA LEU A 243 13.18 8.38 11.48
C LEU A 243 11.81 7.86 11.92
N PRO A 244 11.17 8.51 12.92
CA PRO A 244 9.91 8.02 13.45
C PRO A 244 8.77 8.11 12.45
N GLN A 245 7.68 7.42 12.74
CA GLN A 245 6.44 7.52 11.95
C GLN A 245 5.83 8.92 12.12
N GLY A 246 5.41 9.55 11.01
CA GLY A 246 4.90 10.93 11.04
C GLY A 246 5.96 12.03 11.07
N ALA A 247 7.25 11.71 10.95
CA ALA A 247 8.28 12.72 10.71
C ALA A 247 8.08 13.46 9.37
N LEU A 248 8.53 14.72 9.30
CA LEU A 248 8.67 15.43 8.03
C LEU A 248 9.80 14.79 7.21
N ILE A 249 9.50 14.37 5.99
CA ILE A 249 10.46 13.68 5.11
C ILE A 249 10.46 14.35 3.74
N GLU A 250 11.64 14.68 3.22
CA GLU A 250 11.79 15.02 1.80
C GLU A 250 11.89 13.74 0.98
N ILE A 251 11.02 13.57 -0.03
CA ILE A 251 10.92 12.33 -0.81
C ILE A 251 11.77 12.44 -2.08
N LEU A 252 11.55 13.50 -2.86
CA LEU A 252 12.31 13.80 -4.08
C LEU A 252 12.28 15.30 -4.39
N THR A 253 13.17 15.72 -5.29
CA THR A 253 13.20 17.08 -5.85
C THR A 253 13.00 17.03 -7.35
N LEU A 254 12.17 17.91 -7.89
CA LEU A 254 12.01 18.15 -9.31
C LEU A 254 12.67 19.48 -9.67
N LYS A 255 13.48 19.50 -10.74
CA LYS A 255 14.04 20.71 -11.34
C LYS A 255 13.40 20.94 -12.69
N VAL A 256 12.71 22.06 -12.83
CA VAL A 256 12.04 22.43 -14.08
C VAL A 256 13.06 23.05 -15.02
N SER A 257 13.30 22.42 -16.17
CA SER A 257 14.21 22.93 -17.20
C SER A 257 13.54 23.99 -18.08
N SER A 258 14.32 24.62 -18.98
CA SER A 258 13.81 25.57 -19.96
C SER A 258 13.08 24.92 -21.14
N ALA A 259 13.34 23.64 -21.39
CA ALA A 259 12.70 22.89 -22.46
C ALA A 259 11.19 22.74 -22.19
N THR A 260 10.40 22.71 -23.24
CA THR A 260 8.94 22.59 -23.19
C THR A 260 8.47 21.29 -23.83
N GLY A 261 7.27 20.87 -23.45
CA GLY A 261 6.60 19.72 -24.05
C GLY A 261 5.08 19.87 -24.02
N PRO A 262 4.34 18.80 -24.37
CA PRO A 262 2.89 18.85 -24.49
C PRO A 262 2.20 19.22 -23.17
N LYS A 263 1.28 20.18 -23.22
CA LYS A 263 0.32 20.44 -22.15
C LYS A 263 -0.96 19.66 -22.45
N VAL A 264 -1.40 18.84 -21.52
CA VAL A 264 -2.58 17.98 -21.69
C VAL A 264 -3.70 18.48 -20.79
N ARG A 265 -4.90 18.68 -21.35
CA ARG A 265 -6.09 18.96 -20.56
C ARG A 265 -6.67 17.63 -20.08
N ILE A 266 -6.91 17.53 -18.76
CA ILE A 266 -7.53 16.35 -18.17
C ILE A 266 -9.03 16.35 -18.48
N PRO A 267 -9.60 15.26 -19.05
CA PRO A 267 -11.03 15.15 -19.28
C PRO A 267 -11.85 15.25 -17.99
N ASP A 268 -13.05 15.85 -18.07
CA ASP A 268 -13.94 16.03 -16.91
C ASP A 268 -14.48 14.68 -16.39
N ARG A 269 -14.64 13.70 -17.30
CA ARG A 269 -14.94 12.29 -16.99
C ARG A 269 -13.78 11.43 -17.46
N LEU A 270 -13.22 10.66 -16.54
CA LEU A 270 -12.05 9.81 -16.77
C LEU A 270 -12.44 8.35 -16.99
N CYS A 271 -13.58 7.92 -16.46
CA CYS A 271 -13.96 6.51 -16.51
C CYS A 271 -15.48 6.37 -16.36
N THR A 272 -16.03 5.26 -16.84
CA THR A 272 -17.38 4.84 -16.50
C THR A 272 -17.33 3.77 -15.41
N PRO A 273 -17.79 4.05 -14.17
CA PRO A 273 -17.84 3.03 -13.13
C PRO A 273 -18.69 1.83 -13.56
N PRO A 274 -18.18 0.59 -13.49
CA PRO A 274 -18.96 -0.59 -13.83
C PRO A 274 -20.12 -0.80 -12.84
N ASP A 275 -21.20 -1.43 -13.30
CA ASP A 275 -22.41 -1.62 -12.49
C ASP A 275 -22.18 -2.39 -11.18
N ARG A 276 -21.19 -3.30 -11.17
CA ARG A 276 -20.76 -4.02 -9.95
C ARG A 276 -20.27 -3.10 -8.82
N TRP A 277 -19.96 -1.84 -9.11
CA TRP A 277 -19.56 -0.83 -8.11
C TRP A 277 -20.74 -0.03 -7.55
N ARG A 278 -21.97 -0.30 -8.00
CA ARG A 278 -23.19 0.28 -7.40
C ARG A 278 -23.43 -0.34 -6.03
N SER A 279 -23.75 0.49 -5.06
CA SER A 279 -24.09 0.01 -3.72
C SER A 279 -25.31 -0.91 -3.77
N ASP A 280 -25.19 -2.09 -3.18
CA ASP A 280 -26.27 -3.05 -3.00
C ASP A 280 -26.71 -3.02 -1.52
N PRO A 281 -27.88 -2.42 -1.22
CA PRO A 281 -28.37 -2.35 0.15
C PRO A 281 -28.79 -3.71 0.72
N ALA A 282 -28.98 -4.72 -0.13
CA ALA A 282 -29.35 -6.08 0.29
C ALA A 282 -28.13 -6.98 0.52
N ALA A 283 -26.91 -6.50 0.21
CA ALA A 283 -25.70 -7.29 0.37
C ALA A 283 -25.47 -7.67 1.85
N PRO A 284 -25.20 -8.96 2.15
CA PRO A 284 -24.95 -9.42 3.51
C PRO A 284 -23.73 -8.72 4.12
N VAL A 285 -23.85 -8.33 5.39
CA VAL A 285 -22.81 -7.61 6.13
C VAL A 285 -22.00 -8.58 6.98
N ARG A 286 -20.68 -8.58 6.81
CA ARG A 286 -19.72 -9.24 7.69
C ARG A 286 -18.94 -8.19 8.48
N ARG A 287 -18.78 -8.41 9.78
CA ARG A 287 -17.93 -7.56 10.63
C ARG A 287 -16.59 -8.21 10.87
N VAL A 288 -15.53 -7.43 10.75
CA VAL A 288 -14.14 -7.85 10.94
C VAL A 288 -13.48 -6.90 11.93
N PRO A 289 -13.60 -7.16 13.25
CA PRO A 289 -12.86 -6.41 14.25
C PRO A 289 -11.36 -6.65 14.05
N LEU A 290 -10.59 -5.57 14.05
CA LEU A 290 -9.13 -5.55 14.05
C LEU A 290 -8.71 -5.34 15.51
N THR A 291 -8.12 -6.37 16.11
CA THR A 291 -7.78 -6.38 17.54
C THR A 291 -6.33 -6.79 17.74
N PHE A 292 -5.81 -6.48 18.93
CA PHE A 292 -4.49 -6.88 19.36
C PHE A 292 -4.60 -7.63 20.69
N MET A 293 -4.16 -8.89 20.72
CA MET A 293 -4.17 -9.73 21.93
C MET A 293 -2.95 -10.64 21.93
N HIS A 294 -2.41 -10.94 23.11
CA HIS A 294 -1.27 -11.86 23.28
C HIS A 294 -0.07 -11.58 22.36
N MET A 295 0.24 -10.29 22.11
CA MET A 295 1.30 -9.84 21.19
C MET A 295 1.07 -10.16 19.70
N GLU A 296 -0.17 -10.41 19.30
CA GLU A 296 -0.55 -10.72 17.93
C GLU A 296 -1.69 -9.82 17.43
N TRP A 297 -1.61 -9.45 16.16
CA TRP A 297 -2.70 -8.79 15.43
C TRP A 297 -3.70 -9.83 14.92
N LEU A 298 -4.98 -9.56 15.14
CA LEU A 298 -6.07 -10.48 14.82
C LEU A 298 -7.08 -9.80 13.89
N LEU A 299 -7.56 -10.55 12.90
CA LEU A 299 -8.66 -10.14 12.03
C LEU A 299 -9.85 -11.03 12.34
N GLY A 300 -10.93 -10.46 12.86
CA GLY A 300 -12.08 -11.24 13.31
C GLY A 300 -11.76 -12.18 14.49
N GLY A 301 -10.75 -11.83 15.29
CA GLY A 301 -10.28 -12.64 16.42
C GLY A 301 -9.43 -13.86 16.03
N ARG A 302 -8.92 -13.92 14.79
CA ARG A 302 -8.18 -15.07 14.26
C ARG A 302 -6.84 -14.64 13.64
N THR A 303 -5.88 -15.55 13.68
CA THR A 303 -4.59 -15.47 12.96
C THR A 303 -4.67 -16.26 11.65
N PHE A 304 -3.66 -16.10 10.80
CA PHE A 304 -3.58 -16.82 9.52
C PHE A 304 -3.35 -18.32 9.74
N GLU A 305 -4.13 -19.14 9.03
CA GLU A 305 -3.96 -20.59 8.93
C GLU A 305 -3.74 -20.97 7.46
N MET A 306 -2.79 -21.86 7.19
CA MET A 306 -2.30 -22.11 5.82
C MET A 306 -3.38 -22.66 4.87
N ASP A 307 -4.14 -23.66 5.31
CA ASP A 307 -5.08 -24.38 4.43
C ASP A 307 -6.52 -24.37 4.98
N SER A 308 -6.76 -23.60 6.04
CA SER A 308 -8.06 -23.55 6.73
C SER A 308 -8.77 -22.23 6.51
N VAL A 309 -10.08 -22.29 6.32
CA VAL A 309 -10.96 -21.13 6.17
C VAL A 309 -12.12 -21.22 7.15
N ALA A 310 -12.49 -20.10 7.78
CA ALA A 310 -13.66 -20.08 8.65
C ALA A 310 -14.96 -20.11 7.83
N ARG A 311 -16.04 -20.66 8.40
CA ARG A 311 -17.34 -20.73 7.69
C ARG A 311 -17.87 -19.35 7.32
N ASP A 312 -17.65 -18.34 8.18
CA ASP A 312 -18.05 -16.95 7.95
C ASP A 312 -17.15 -16.20 6.95
N GLU A 313 -16.08 -16.83 6.47
CA GLU A 313 -15.20 -16.35 5.39
C GLU A 313 -15.46 -17.04 4.06
N THR A 314 -16.29 -18.08 4.06
CA THR A 314 -16.67 -18.77 2.84
C THR A 314 -17.82 -18.02 2.18
N VAL A 315 -17.63 -17.61 0.93
CA VAL A 315 -18.59 -16.85 0.13
C VAL A 315 -18.80 -17.54 -1.21
N ALA A 316 -19.95 -17.31 -1.85
CA ALA A 316 -20.20 -17.86 -3.18
C ALA A 316 -19.40 -17.07 -4.24
N PRO A 317 -18.77 -17.72 -5.22
CA PRO A 317 -18.08 -17.01 -6.30
C PRO A 317 -19.00 -16.00 -7.00
N GLY A 318 -18.52 -14.78 -7.18
CA GLY A 318 -19.31 -13.68 -7.76
C GLY A 318 -20.37 -13.06 -6.85
N SER A 319 -20.50 -13.46 -5.58
CA SER A 319 -21.43 -12.81 -4.66
C SER A 319 -20.94 -11.44 -4.21
N THR A 320 -21.89 -10.54 -3.92
CA THR A 320 -21.60 -9.22 -3.36
C THR A 320 -21.84 -9.21 -1.86
N HIS A 321 -20.88 -8.69 -1.10
CA HIS A 321 -20.94 -8.56 0.35
C HIS A 321 -20.49 -7.17 0.78
N VAL A 322 -20.94 -6.75 1.96
CA VAL A 322 -20.37 -5.61 2.67
C VAL A 322 -19.50 -6.13 3.81
N TRP A 323 -18.24 -5.72 3.84
CA TRP A 323 -17.36 -5.99 4.97
C TRP A 323 -17.14 -4.70 5.76
N GLU A 324 -17.25 -4.81 7.08
CA GLU A 324 -17.05 -3.74 8.04
C GLU A 324 -15.76 -4.01 8.81
N PHE A 325 -14.69 -3.33 8.45
CA PHE A 325 -13.43 -3.37 9.18
C PHE A 325 -13.49 -2.35 10.31
N ARG A 326 -13.39 -2.82 11.55
CA ARG A 326 -13.45 -1.96 12.74
C ARG A 326 -12.15 -2.05 13.51
N ASN A 327 -11.40 -0.96 13.55
CA ASN A 327 -10.19 -0.84 14.35
C ASN A 327 -10.56 -0.63 15.81
N GLU A 328 -10.56 -1.71 16.58
CA GLU A 328 -11.08 -1.71 17.94
C GLU A 328 -10.15 -0.93 18.88
N PRO A 329 -10.70 -0.05 19.73
CA PRO A 329 -9.89 0.57 20.77
C PRO A 329 -9.39 -0.51 21.74
N ASN A 330 -8.10 -0.48 22.04
CA ASN A 330 -7.51 -1.36 23.03
C ASN A 330 -7.44 -0.64 24.39
N PRO A 331 -7.89 -1.25 25.51
CA PRO A 331 -7.83 -0.64 26.84
C PRO A 331 -6.43 -0.23 27.30
N MET A 332 -5.38 -0.83 26.74
CA MET A 332 -3.97 -0.49 27.00
C MET A 332 -3.44 0.60 26.06
N GLY A 333 -4.29 1.24 25.25
CA GLY A 333 -3.90 2.27 24.28
C GLY A 333 -3.14 1.72 23.06
N MET A 334 -3.10 0.39 22.89
CA MET A 334 -2.42 -0.30 21.80
C MET A 334 -3.31 -0.40 20.57
N ALA A 335 -3.29 0.61 19.72
CA ALA A 335 -3.97 0.61 18.43
C ALA A 335 -2.95 0.87 17.32
N MET A 336 -3.20 0.39 16.10
CA MET A 336 -2.39 0.71 14.92
C MET A 336 -3.31 0.99 13.74
N ALA A 337 -2.90 1.84 12.80
CA ALA A 337 -3.58 1.95 11.53
C ALA A 337 -3.33 0.70 10.69
N HIS A 338 -4.36 0.20 10.02
CA HIS A 338 -4.27 -1.04 9.24
C HIS A 338 -4.65 -0.78 7.77
N PRO A 339 -3.70 -0.78 6.82
CA PRO A 339 -4.03 -0.92 5.41
C PRO A 339 -4.53 -2.35 5.15
N ILE A 340 -5.84 -2.55 5.12
CA ILE A 340 -6.43 -3.87 4.89
C ILE A 340 -6.54 -4.14 3.40
N HIS A 341 -5.83 -5.16 2.94
CA HIS A 341 -5.86 -5.66 1.57
C HIS A 341 -6.74 -6.91 1.46
N VAL A 342 -7.54 -7.02 0.38
CA VAL A 342 -8.34 -8.20 0.04
C VAL A 342 -7.92 -8.67 -1.36
N HIS A 343 -7.45 -9.91 -1.47
CA HIS A 343 -7.05 -10.52 -2.74
C HIS A 343 -8.27 -10.88 -3.59
N GLY A 344 -8.18 -10.69 -4.90
CA GLY A 344 -9.23 -11.00 -5.86
C GLY A 344 -10.08 -9.79 -6.24
N PRO A 345 -11.02 -9.32 -5.38
CA PRO A 345 -11.91 -8.23 -5.74
C PRO A 345 -11.24 -6.88 -5.54
N GLN A 346 -11.58 -5.96 -6.44
CA GLN A 346 -11.57 -4.54 -6.09
C GLN A 346 -12.92 -4.20 -5.45
N PHE A 347 -12.91 -3.29 -4.50
CA PHE A 347 -14.05 -2.90 -3.69
C PHE A 347 -14.24 -1.39 -3.64
N ARG A 348 -15.46 -1.01 -3.28
CA ARG A 348 -15.84 0.39 -3.06
C ARG A 348 -15.93 0.67 -1.57
N VAL A 349 -15.38 1.79 -1.13
CA VAL A 349 -15.65 2.29 0.22
C VAL A 349 -17.05 2.93 0.26
N LEU A 350 -17.90 2.44 1.15
CA LEU A 350 -19.25 2.95 1.36
C LEU A 350 -19.29 4.07 2.39
N SER A 351 -18.58 3.91 3.50
CA SER A 351 -18.56 4.88 4.58
C SER A 351 -17.36 4.69 5.50
N ARG A 352 -16.93 5.80 6.12
CA ARG A 352 -15.95 5.85 7.21
C ARG A 352 -16.55 6.55 8.42
N THR A 353 -16.36 6.01 9.61
CA THR A 353 -16.82 6.63 10.86
C THR A 353 -15.77 6.48 11.96
N GLY A 354 -15.71 7.43 12.91
CA GLY A 354 -14.83 7.35 14.09
C GLY A 354 -13.51 8.13 14.00
N ALA A 355 -12.94 8.35 12.81
CA ALA A 355 -11.61 8.97 12.66
C ALA A 355 -11.57 10.31 11.91
N ALA A 356 -12.69 11.06 11.86
CA ALA A 356 -12.77 12.31 11.09
C ALA A 356 -11.77 13.41 11.53
N GLY A 357 -11.34 13.41 12.80
CA GLY A 357 -10.34 14.35 13.34
C GLY A 357 -8.88 13.89 13.17
N ASN A 358 -8.64 12.73 12.56
CA ASN A 358 -7.30 12.19 12.38
C ASN A 358 -6.52 12.99 11.33
N ALA A 359 -5.25 13.27 11.60
CA ALA A 359 -4.38 14.07 10.74
C ALA A 359 -4.18 13.50 9.32
N LEU A 360 -4.45 12.21 9.10
CA LEU A 360 -4.32 11.54 7.81
C LEU A 360 -5.64 11.48 7.01
N ALA A 361 -6.79 11.73 7.65
CA ALA A 361 -8.11 11.49 7.04
C ALA A 361 -8.35 12.34 5.78
N GLU A 362 -7.89 13.60 5.76
CA GLU A 362 -8.07 14.51 4.62
C GLU A 362 -7.39 14.03 3.33
N GLY A 363 -6.32 13.22 3.45
CA GLY A 363 -5.51 12.78 2.33
C GLY A 363 -5.95 11.45 1.73
N ILE A 364 -6.95 10.78 2.30
CA ILE A 364 -7.37 9.44 1.87
C ILE A 364 -8.21 9.52 0.57
N VAL A 365 -7.92 8.63 -0.37
CA VAL A 365 -8.62 8.52 -1.67
C VAL A 365 -9.50 7.28 -1.70
N ASP A 366 -10.79 7.44 -1.39
CA ASP A 366 -11.77 6.33 -1.34
C ASP A 366 -12.82 6.37 -2.47
N THR A 367 -12.67 7.30 -3.42
CA THR A 367 -13.66 7.52 -4.49
C THR A 367 -13.45 6.66 -5.73
N ALA A 368 -12.35 5.91 -5.79
CA ALA A 368 -12.09 4.89 -6.80
C ALA A 368 -12.50 3.52 -6.27
N ALA A 369 -12.57 2.52 -7.16
CA ALA A 369 -12.39 1.16 -6.68
C ALA A 369 -10.97 1.01 -6.11
N THR A 370 -10.88 0.28 -5.02
CA THR A 370 -9.65 0.04 -4.28
C THR A 370 -9.53 -1.42 -3.91
N ASP A 371 -8.34 -1.92 -3.66
CA ASP A 371 -8.11 -3.26 -3.08
C ASP A 371 -7.45 -3.19 -1.70
N THR A 372 -7.06 -1.99 -1.24
CA THR A 372 -6.33 -1.77 -0.01
C THR A 372 -6.88 -0.53 0.71
N VAL A 373 -7.54 -0.73 1.86
CA VAL A 373 -8.19 0.34 2.62
C VAL A 373 -7.48 0.63 3.93
N LEU A 374 -7.02 1.86 4.12
CA LEU A 374 -6.47 2.29 5.41
C LEU A 374 -7.58 2.44 6.45
N VAL A 375 -7.52 1.67 7.54
CA VAL A 375 -8.42 1.74 8.70
C VAL A 375 -7.65 2.35 9.87
N LEU A 376 -7.90 3.62 10.16
CA LEU A 376 -7.22 4.38 11.21
C LEU A 376 -7.64 3.91 12.63
N PRO A 377 -6.85 4.21 13.68
CA PRO A 377 -7.23 3.89 15.06
C PRO A 377 -8.63 4.40 15.42
N GLY A 378 -9.47 3.52 15.98
CA GLY A 378 -10.85 3.82 16.34
C GLY A 378 -11.82 3.99 15.17
N GLU A 379 -11.35 3.78 13.94
CA GLU A 379 -12.17 3.92 12.73
C GLU A 379 -12.97 2.64 12.43
N THR A 380 -14.14 2.82 11.84
CA THR A 380 -14.87 1.78 11.12
C THR A 380 -14.98 2.15 9.66
N VAL A 381 -14.52 1.25 8.78
CA VAL A 381 -14.64 1.42 7.32
C VAL A 381 -15.50 0.29 6.76
N ARG A 382 -16.58 0.68 6.07
CA ARG A 382 -17.46 -0.25 5.37
C ARG A 382 -17.09 -0.27 3.90
N VAL A 383 -16.78 -1.44 3.38
CA VAL A 383 -16.47 -1.66 1.96
C VAL A 383 -17.47 -2.64 1.35
N GLN A 384 -17.82 -2.43 0.08
CA GLN A 384 -18.59 -3.38 -0.70
C GLN A 384 -17.68 -4.04 -1.73
N LEU A 385 -17.65 -5.35 -1.71
CA LEU A 385 -16.87 -6.18 -2.60
C LEU A 385 -17.78 -7.16 -3.35
N THR A 386 -17.50 -7.36 -4.63
CA THR A 386 -18.04 -8.48 -5.41
C THR A 386 -16.90 -9.46 -5.62
N PHE A 387 -16.99 -10.62 -5.00
CA PHE A 387 -15.90 -11.61 -5.01
C PHE A 387 -15.61 -12.14 -6.41
N SER A 388 -14.37 -12.61 -6.59
CA SER A 388 -13.94 -13.26 -7.83
C SER A 388 -14.90 -14.38 -8.22
N ARG A 389 -15.06 -14.58 -9.53
CA ARG A 389 -15.74 -15.77 -10.07
C ARG A 389 -14.83 -16.99 -10.09
N HIS A 390 -13.53 -16.81 -9.92
CA HIS A 390 -12.59 -17.91 -9.73
C HIS A 390 -12.83 -18.52 -8.35
N PRO A 391 -13.20 -19.81 -8.26
CA PRO A 391 -13.29 -20.48 -6.97
C PRO A 391 -11.88 -20.76 -6.43
N GLY A 392 -11.72 -20.75 -5.12
CA GLY A 392 -10.47 -21.11 -4.46
C GLY A 392 -10.26 -20.39 -3.13
N LEU A 393 -9.09 -20.60 -2.53
CA LEU A 393 -8.65 -19.88 -1.34
C LEU A 393 -7.95 -18.57 -1.72
N TYR A 394 -8.42 -17.48 -1.16
CA TYR A 394 -7.86 -16.14 -1.31
C TYR A 394 -7.58 -15.55 0.07
N LEU A 395 -6.70 -14.56 0.11
CA LEU A 395 -6.27 -13.93 1.36
C LEU A 395 -6.91 -12.56 1.56
N TYR A 396 -7.01 -12.16 2.81
CA TYR A 396 -7.11 -10.77 3.18
C TYR A 396 -6.29 -10.54 4.44
N HIS A 397 -5.62 -9.40 4.54
CA HIS A 397 -4.67 -9.15 5.62
C HIS A 397 -4.37 -7.66 5.76
N CYS A 398 -3.75 -7.30 6.89
CA CYS A 398 -3.06 -6.02 7.02
C CYS A 398 -1.83 -6.00 6.11
N HIS A 399 -1.56 -4.89 5.43
CA HIS A 399 -0.40 -4.70 4.56
C HIS A 399 0.74 -3.93 5.24
N LEU A 400 0.69 -3.80 6.58
CA LEU A 400 1.93 -3.71 7.35
C LEU A 400 2.53 -5.11 7.33
N LEU A 401 3.74 -5.27 6.77
CA LEU A 401 4.26 -6.60 6.42
C LEU A 401 4.78 -7.41 7.61
N GLU A 402 5.14 -6.73 8.69
CA GLU A 402 5.51 -7.31 9.98
C GLU A 402 4.29 -7.87 10.73
#